data_AF-A0A8K0T4C8-F1
#
_entry.id   AF-A0A8K0T4C8-F1
#
_cell.length_a   1.000
_cell.length_b   1.000
_cell.length_c   1.000
_cell.angle_alpha   90.00
_cell.angle_beta   90.00
_cell.angle_gamma   90.00
#
_symmetry.space_group_name_H-M   'P 1'
#
loop_
_entity.id
_entity.type
_entity.pdbx_description
1 polymer ?
#
loop_
_entity_poly.entity_id
_entity_poly.type
_entity_poly.pdbx_seq_one_letter_code
_entity_poly.pdbx_strand_id
1 'polypeptide(L)'
;MDKSYHSPPPTHISAMDESPGAVYPDIADISHATPTAVEFFRHYFEAKSRHDADTWMLDFDTSKITYIDTVLGLSLGPATFEATTRAIMASWAGDAKSYPLRIIGDDESAVLFFEDTPEMFGTELRGVAAVDMENGKVIRQVDYWDGRRSPLAATRAPGSQHPTDFGESAVQQARSPNAVLQGVVKKLHAALSKGDSSAAAVLFSVDAVWEDRTTRTLIEGRPAIERYLARACSNLPYGIGSTIRHMVGGVQGGGYEWVGGPDAPARHGMTAFKLNESQQVIFINSVWDASYASDKAMMELALLAIEP
;
A
#
# COMPACT_ATOMS: atom_id res chain seq x y z
N MET A 1 23.69 48.56 16.23
CA MET A 1 24.29 47.26 16.57
C MET A 1 23.23 46.21 16.33
N ASP A 2 23.23 45.70 15.11
CA ASP A 2 22.36 44.62 14.63
C ASP A 2 22.67 43.32 15.38
N LYS A 3 21.62 42.62 15.82
CA LYS A 3 21.71 41.22 16.24
C LYS A 3 20.79 40.42 15.32
N SER A 4 21.36 39.97 14.20
CA SER A 4 20.74 38.97 13.35
C SER A 4 20.68 37.64 14.07
N TYR A 5 19.46 37.17 14.34
CA TYR A 5 19.20 35.77 14.66
C TYR A 5 19.28 34.97 13.36
N HIS A 6 20.33 34.17 13.21
CA HIS A 6 20.38 33.09 12.24
C HIS A 6 20.18 31.79 13.02
N SER A 7 18.95 31.28 12.98
CA SER A 7 18.69 29.89 13.32
C SER A 7 19.29 29.03 12.19
N PRO A 8 20.11 28.01 12.49
CA PRO A 8 20.55 27.06 11.48
C PRO A 8 19.35 26.22 11.01
N PRO A 9 19.33 25.77 9.74
CA PRO A 9 18.28 24.88 9.27
C PRO A 9 18.38 23.53 10.00
N PRO A 10 17.24 22.86 10.29
CA PRO A 10 17.28 21.53 10.88
C PRO A 10 17.87 20.56 9.85
N THR A 11 19.14 20.20 10.06
CA THR A 11 19.81 19.12 9.34
C THR A 11 19.70 17.88 10.21
N HIS A 12 18.63 17.12 10.05
CA HIS A 12 18.55 15.75 10.51
C HIS A 12 18.15 14.85 9.34
N ILE A 13 19.04 14.77 8.35
CA ILE A 13 19.24 13.49 7.68
C ILE A 13 20.07 12.70 8.68
N SER A 14 19.39 11.87 9.48
CA SER A 14 20.10 10.85 10.27
C SER A 14 20.91 10.04 9.28
N ALA A 15 22.21 9.92 9.53
CA ALA A 15 23.03 8.94 8.86
C ALA A 15 22.27 7.61 8.87
N MET A 16 22.14 6.98 7.70
CA MET A 16 21.59 5.65 7.55
C MET A 16 22.36 4.75 8.51
N ASP A 17 21.66 4.25 9.52
CA ASP A 17 22.22 3.30 10.47
C ASP A 17 22.29 1.95 9.77
N GLU A 18 23.21 1.80 8.83
CA GLU A 18 23.60 0.51 8.29
C GLU A 18 24.27 -0.25 9.44
N SER A 19 23.45 -0.95 10.23
CA SER A 19 23.96 -1.93 11.18
C SER A 19 24.85 -2.91 10.43
N PRO A 20 26.13 -3.08 10.80
CA PRO A 20 27.03 -4.00 10.12
C PRO A 20 26.44 -5.41 10.08
N GLY A 21 26.11 -5.91 8.88
CA GLY A 21 25.46 -7.21 8.68
C GLY A 21 23.95 -7.17 8.40
N ALA A 22 23.33 -5.98 8.32
CA ALA A 22 21.94 -5.85 7.90
C ALA A 22 21.74 -6.38 6.46
N VAL A 23 20.70 -7.21 6.27
CA VAL A 23 20.39 -7.85 4.98
C VAL A 23 19.85 -6.83 3.97
N TYR A 24 19.21 -5.76 4.47
CA TYR A 24 18.62 -4.64 3.76
C TYR A 24 18.54 -3.42 4.70
N PRO A 25 18.24 -2.19 4.22
CA PRO A 25 18.11 -1.00 5.07
C PRO A 25 16.95 -1.09 6.08
N ASP A 26 17.22 -1.03 7.40
CA ASP A 26 16.18 -0.99 8.44
C ASP A 26 15.61 0.43 8.62
N ILE A 27 14.76 0.84 7.66
CA ILE A 27 14.20 2.20 7.60
C ILE A 27 12.66 2.24 7.74
N ALA A 28 12.05 1.10 8.06
CA ALA A 28 10.60 0.99 8.07
C ALA A 28 9.96 1.89 9.13
N ASP A 29 8.95 2.64 8.72
CA ASP A 29 8.08 3.34 9.64
C ASP A 29 7.10 2.35 10.29
N ILE A 30 7.41 1.98 11.52
CA ILE A 30 6.70 0.97 12.32
C ILE A 30 5.78 1.56 13.40
N SER A 31 5.59 2.89 13.37
CA SER A 31 4.89 3.63 14.44
C SER A 31 3.43 3.24 14.66
N HIS A 32 2.81 2.55 13.69
CA HIS A 32 1.40 2.12 13.73
C HIS A 32 1.25 0.61 13.49
N ALA A 33 2.29 -0.15 13.84
CA ALA A 33 2.31 -1.60 13.82
C ALA A 33 2.49 -2.16 15.23
N THR A 34 1.89 -3.32 15.52
CA THR A 34 2.19 -4.04 16.77
C THR A 34 3.62 -4.59 16.74
N PRO A 35 4.28 -4.76 17.90
CA PRO A 35 5.61 -5.37 17.96
C PRO A 35 5.66 -6.75 17.28
N THR A 36 4.62 -7.57 17.44
CA THR A 36 4.50 -8.89 16.79
C THR A 36 4.49 -8.78 15.26
N ALA A 37 3.72 -7.85 14.70
CA ALA A 37 3.70 -7.63 13.25
C ALA A 37 5.06 -7.15 12.74
N VAL A 38 5.74 -6.27 13.48
CA VAL A 38 7.09 -5.78 13.13
C VAL A 38 8.10 -6.93 13.10
N GLU A 39 8.10 -7.79 14.12
CA GLU A 39 8.99 -8.94 14.18
C GLU A 39 8.73 -9.93 13.04
N PHE A 40 7.44 -10.24 12.78
CA PHE A 40 7.02 -11.09 11.67
C PHE A 40 7.53 -10.56 10.32
N PHE A 41 7.27 -9.29 10.00
CA PHE A 41 7.67 -8.75 8.69
C PHE A 41 9.18 -8.55 8.58
N ARG A 42 9.91 -8.31 9.67
CA ARG A 42 11.38 -8.34 9.64
C ARG A 42 11.90 -9.71 9.23
N HIS A 43 11.41 -10.78 9.86
CA HIS A 43 11.75 -12.15 9.48
C HIS A 43 11.43 -12.43 7.99
N TYR A 44 10.22 -12.06 7.57
CA TYR A 44 9.76 -12.19 6.19
C TYR A 44 10.70 -11.53 5.18
N PHE A 45 11.05 -10.24 5.38
CA PHE A 45 11.90 -9.53 4.43
C PHE A 45 13.36 -9.97 4.51
N GLU A 46 13.83 -10.43 5.68
CA GLU A 46 15.16 -11.01 5.80
C GLU A 46 15.26 -12.28 4.96
N ALA A 47 14.30 -13.19 5.07
CA ALA A 47 14.24 -14.41 4.27
C ALA A 47 14.12 -14.09 2.77
N LYS A 48 13.21 -13.17 2.40
CA LYS A 48 13.02 -12.72 1.02
C LYS A 48 14.31 -12.13 0.43
N SER A 49 15.00 -11.25 1.16
CA SER A 49 16.23 -10.58 0.71
C SER A 49 17.50 -11.44 0.78
N ARG A 50 17.47 -12.57 1.49
CA ARG A 50 18.49 -13.63 1.41
C ARG A 50 18.23 -14.63 0.29
N HIS A 51 17.11 -14.49 -0.41
CA HIS A 51 16.58 -15.45 -1.38
C HIS A 51 16.39 -16.86 -0.78
N ASP A 52 16.15 -16.91 0.53
CA ASP A 52 15.92 -18.15 1.27
C ASP A 52 14.44 -18.52 1.18
N ALA A 53 14.08 -19.19 0.08
CA ALA A 53 12.71 -19.58 -0.18
C ALA A 53 12.17 -20.57 0.86
N ASP A 54 13.01 -21.44 1.44
CA ASP A 54 12.57 -22.38 2.48
C ASP A 54 12.13 -21.63 3.73
N THR A 55 12.95 -20.69 4.20
CA THR A 55 12.62 -19.86 5.36
C THR A 55 11.43 -18.95 5.07
N TRP A 56 11.37 -18.34 3.89
CA TRP A 56 10.27 -17.44 3.52
C TRP A 56 8.92 -18.18 3.42
N MET A 57 8.91 -19.41 2.90
CA MET A 57 7.70 -20.25 2.85
C MET A 57 7.14 -20.55 4.24
N LEU A 58 7.96 -20.53 5.29
CA LEU A 58 7.46 -20.72 6.65
C LEU A 58 6.50 -19.61 7.06
N ASP A 59 6.56 -18.41 6.49
CA ASP A 59 5.68 -17.29 6.88
C ASP A 59 4.25 -17.40 6.31
N PHE A 60 3.98 -18.42 5.49
CA PHE A 60 2.70 -18.63 4.83
C PHE A 60 2.02 -19.92 5.31
N ASP A 61 0.68 -19.91 5.36
CA ASP A 61 -0.10 -21.15 5.40
C ASP A 61 -0.34 -21.57 3.95
N THR A 62 0.60 -22.35 3.41
CA THR A 62 0.59 -22.79 2.01
C THR A 62 -0.63 -23.65 1.67
N SER A 63 -1.36 -24.16 2.66
CA SER A 63 -2.60 -24.92 2.44
C SER A 63 -3.83 -24.04 2.18
N LYS A 64 -3.77 -22.75 2.55
CA LYS A 64 -4.86 -21.78 2.43
C LYS A 64 -4.54 -20.56 1.57
N ILE A 65 -3.25 -20.32 1.29
CA ILE A 65 -2.76 -19.10 0.68
C ILE A 65 -3.51 -18.71 -0.60
N THR A 66 -3.90 -17.44 -0.68
CA THR A 66 -4.20 -16.74 -1.93
C THR A 66 -3.22 -15.59 -2.09
N TYR A 67 -2.36 -15.65 -3.11
CA TYR A 67 -1.42 -14.57 -3.42
C TYR A 67 -1.78 -13.97 -4.78
N ILE A 68 -1.96 -12.66 -4.82
CA ILE A 68 -2.31 -11.92 -6.02
C ILE A 68 -1.29 -10.81 -6.29
N ASP A 69 -0.78 -10.72 -7.51
CA ASP A 69 -0.20 -9.47 -8.03
C ASP A 69 -1.24 -8.81 -8.95
N THR A 70 -1.71 -7.63 -8.55
CA THR A 70 -2.83 -6.98 -9.23
C THR A 70 -2.45 -6.32 -10.55
N VAL A 71 -1.17 -6.04 -10.78
CA VAL A 71 -0.69 -5.43 -12.03
C VAL A 71 -0.41 -6.52 -13.06
N LEU A 72 0.12 -7.66 -12.64
CA LEU A 72 0.41 -8.78 -13.54
C LEU A 72 -0.80 -9.69 -13.76
N GLY A 73 -1.81 -9.60 -12.91
CA GLY A 73 -2.91 -10.57 -12.87
C GLY A 73 -2.43 -11.97 -12.45
N LEU A 74 -1.30 -12.04 -11.74
CA LEU A 74 -0.79 -13.30 -11.18
C LEU A 74 -1.71 -13.71 -10.03
N SER A 75 -2.17 -14.96 -10.06
CA SER A 75 -3.00 -15.53 -9.00
C SER A 75 -2.45 -16.90 -8.63
N LEU A 76 -1.95 -17.02 -7.41
CA LEU A 76 -1.38 -18.25 -6.86
C LEU A 76 -2.24 -18.74 -5.71
N GLY A 77 -2.58 -20.03 -5.76
CA GLY A 77 -3.27 -20.74 -4.69
C GLY A 77 -2.39 -21.84 -4.10
N PRO A 78 -2.92 -22.66 -3.19
CA PRO A 78 -2.17 -23.71 -2.50
C PRO A 78 -1.40 -24.67 -3.44
N ALA A 79 -1.98 -24.97 -4.60
CA ALA A 79 -1.40 -25.90 -5.56
C ALA A 79 -0.21 -25.33 -6.35
N THR A 80 -0.08 -24.00 -6.46
CA THR A 80 0.90 -23.34 -7.34
C THR A 80 1.86 -22.42 -6.61
N PHE A 81 1.50 -21.96 -5.40
CA PHE A 81 2.23 -20.93 -4.67
C PHE A 81 3.70 -21.29 -4.43
N GLU A 82 3.97 -22.42 -3.78
CA GLU A 82 5.35 -22.78 -3.41
C GLU A 82 6.26 -22.94 -4.63
N ALA A 83 5.86 -23.75 -5.61
CA ALA A 83 6.67 -24.03 -6.78
C ALA A 83 6.93 -22.76 -7.61
N THR A 84 5.92 -21.91 -7.78
CA THR A 84 6.05 -20.67 -8.56
C THR A 84 6.92 -19.66 -7.85
N THR A 85 6.71 -19.44 -6.55
CA THR A 85 7.49 -18.47 -5.81
C THR A 85 8.96 -18.88 -5.72
N ARG A 86 9.25 -20.17 -5.49
CA ARG A 86 10.64 -20.66 -5.53
C ARG A 86 11.32 -20.40 -6.86
N ALA A 87 10.62 -20.63 -7.97
CA ALA A 87 11.14 -20.36 -9.30
C ALA A 87 11.39 -18.86 -9.53
N ILE A 88 10.50 -17.99 -9.06
CA ILE A 88 10.68 -16.53 -9.12
C ILE A 88 11.89 -16.11 -8.27
N MET A 89 11.97 -16.55 -7.01
CA MET A 89 13.08 -16.20 -6.11
C MET A 89 14.44 -16.64 -6.67
N ALA A 90 14.51 -17.84 -7.26
CA ALA A 90 15.73 -18.36 -7.87
C ALA A 90 16.17 -17.59 -9.14
N SER A 91 15.30 -16.75 -9.70
CA SER A 91 15.61 -15.93 -10.89
C SER A 91 16.24 -14.57 -10.56
N TRP A 92 16.18 -14.14 -9.29
CA TRP A 92 16.71 -12.85 -8.86
C TRP A 92 18.23 -12.81 -8.87
N ALA A 93 18.81 -11.64 -9.16
CA ALA A 93 20.25 -11.44 -9.01
C ALA A 93 20.66 -11.48 -7.53
N GLY A 94 21.90 -11.89 -7.22
CA GLY A 94 22.34 -12.18 -5.84
C GLY A 94 22.34 -10.98 -4.88
N ASP A 95 22.38 -9.76 -5.40
CA ASP A 95 22.29 -8.51 -4.65
C ASP A 95 20.86 -7.97 -4.53
N ALA A 96 19.87 -8.60 -5.15
CA ALA A 96 18.50 -8.13 -5.16
C ALA A 96 17.84 -8.16 -3.78
N LYS A 97 17.18 -7.06 -3.39
CA LYS A 97 16.58 -6.88 -2.07
C LYS A 97 15.11 -6.50 -2.14
N SER A 98 14.39 -6.92 -1.12
CA SER A 98 13.03 -6.49 -0.83
C SER A 98 12.96 -6.06 0.62
N TYR A 99 12.41 -4.87 0.92
CA TYR A 99 12.40 -4.37 2.28
C TYR A 99 11.19 -3.48 2.60
N PRO A 100 10.75 -3.44 3.87
CA PRO A 100 9.60 -2.66 4.27
C PRO A 100 9.98 -1.18 4.36
N LEU A 101 9.11 -0.33 3.82
CA LEU A 101 9.13 1.12 4.00
C LEU A 101 8.21 1.56 5.12
N ARG A 102 7.10 0.83 5.33
CA ARG A 102 6.13 1.10 6.39
C ARG A 102 5.26 -0.12 6.66
N ILE A 103 4.97 -0.36 7.92
CA ILE A 103 4.07 -1.42 8.38
C ILE A 103 2.93 -0.75 9.15
N ILE A 104 1.68 -1.09 8.84
CA ILE A 104 0.49 -0.61 9.55
C ILE A 104 -0.42 -1.79 9.84
N GLY A 105 -0.77 -2.04 11.10
CA GLY A 105 -1.66 -3.13 11.49
C GLY A 105 -1.09 -4.02 12.59
N ASP A 106 -1.54 -5.27 12.62
CA ASP A 106 -1.25 -6.23 13.68
C ASP A 106 -1.01 -7.63 13.10
N ASP A 107 -1.01 -8.65 13.97
CA ASP A 107 -0.79 -10.05 13.64
C ASP A 107 -2.04 -10.77 13.11
N GLU A 108 -3.16 -10.06 12.94
CA GLU A 108 -4.34 -10.56 12.24
C GLU A 108 -4.39 -10.07 10.80
N SER A 109 -4.06 -8.79 10.56
CA SER A 109 -3.96 -8.24 9.21
C SER A 109 -3.13 -6.96 9.19
N ALA A 110 -2.48 -6.69 8.06
CA ALA A 110 -1.60 -5.54 7.92
C ALA A 110 -1.60 -4.97 6.50
N VAL A 111 -1.20 -3.70 6.43
CA VAL A 111 -0.75 -3.05 5.20
C VAL A 111 0.75 -2.94 5.23
N LEU A 112 1.38 -3.36 4.15
CA LEU A 112 2.82 -3.34 4.01
C LEU A 112 3.23 -2.50 2.80
N PHE A 113 3.90 -1.39 3.05
CA PHE A 113 4.59 -0.66 2.00
C PHE A 113 5.99 -1.21 1.88
N PHE A 114 6.41 -1.52 0.66
CA PHE A 114 7.71 -2.14 0.43
C PHE A 114 8.36 -1.62 -0.84
N GLU A 115 9.65 -1.89 -0.93
CA GLU A 115 10.46 -1.68 -2.12
C GLU A 115 11.08 -3.01 -2.52
N ASP A 116 11.02 -3.33 -3.81
CA ASP A 116 11.85 -4.34 -4.45
C ASP A 116 12.89 -3.61 -5.31
N THR A 117 14.17 -3.92 -5.14
CA THR A 117 15.26 -3.23 -5.84
C THR A 117 15.27 -3.58 -7.33
N PRO A 118 15.89 -2.74 -8.19
CA PRO A 118 15.97 -3.01 -9.62
C PRO A 118 16.52 -4.39 -10.00
N GLU A 119 17.38 -4.96 -9.18
CA GLU A 119 18.03 -6.26 -9.41
C GLU A 119 17.03 -7.44 -9.31
N MET A 120 15.85 -7.25 -8.71
CA MET A 120 14.80 -8.27 -8.67
C MET A 120 14.05 -8.35 -10.01
N PHE A 121 13.79 -7.21 -10.64
CA PHE A 121 12.76 -7.09 -11.67
C PHE A 121 13.12 -6.18 -12.86
N GLY A 122 14.36 -5.71 -12.94
CA GLY A 122 14.86 -4.78 -13.95
C GLY A 122 14.48 -3.31 -13.73
N THR A 123 13.68 -3.01 -12.69
CA THR A 123 13.31 -1.66 -12.26
C THR A 123 12.96 -1.68 -10.77
N GLU A 124 13.07 -0.53 -10.12
CA GLU A 124 12.55 -0.36 -8.76
C GLU A 124 11.03 -0.55 -8.78
N LEU A 125 10.51 -1.40 -7.90
CA LEU A 125 9.08 -1.49 -7.61
C LEU A 125 8.82 -0.97 -6.20
N ARG A 126 7.89 -0.02 -6.09
CA ARG A 126 7.37 0.46 -4.81
C ARG A 126 5.92 0.03 -4.67
N GLY A 127 5.71 -0.99 -3.86
CA GLY A 127 4.42 -1.66 -3.71
C GLY A 127 3.71 -1.36 -2.40
N VAL A 128 2.45 -1.77 -2.37
CA VAL A 128 1.63 -1.92 -1.16
C VAL A 128 1.01 -3.29 -1.18
N ALA A 129 1.16 -4.06 -0.11
CA ALA A 129 0.48 -5.33 0.07
C ALA A 129 -0.64 -5.19 1.10
N ALA A 130 -1.82 -5.74 0.79
CA ALA A 130 -2.83 -6.08 1.76
C ALA A 130 -2.58 -7.52 2.24
N VAL A 131 -2.42 -7.71 3.55
CA VAL A 131 -2.05 -9.01 4.13
C VAL A 131 -3.07 -9.42 5.18
N ASP A 132 -3.61 -10.64 5.05
CA ASP A 132 -4.42 -11.30 6.07
C ASP A 132 -3.66 -12.49 6.64
N MET A 133 -3.65 -12.62 7.97
CA MET A 133 -2.88 -13.62 8.70
C MET A 133 -3.75 -14.49 9.60
N GLU A 134 -3.46 -15.77 9.69
CA GLU A 134 -4.10 -16.70 10.61
C GLU A 134 -3.04 -17.55 11.32
N ASN A 135 -3.11 -17.64 12.65
CA ASN A 135 -2.16 -18.39 13.47
C ASN A 135 -0.69 -18.01 13.19
N GLY A 136 -0.42 -16.71 13.00
CA GLY A 136 0.92 -16.19 12.71
C GLY A 136 1.45 -16.56 11.32
N LYS A 137 0.56 -16.87 10.36
CA LYS A 137 0.91 -17.18 8.97
C LYS A 137 0.06 -16.37 8.00
N VAL A 138 0.63 -15.94 6.89
CA VAL A 138 -0.12 -15.30 5.81
C VAL A 138 -1.03 -16.32 5.13
N ILE A 139 -2.32 -16.00 5.05
CA ILE A 139 -3.33 -16.75 4.29
C ILE A 139 -3.80 -16.01 3.04
N ARG A 140 -3.57 -14.69 2.98
CA ARG A 140 -3.88 -13.88 1.80
C ARG A 140 -2.90 -12.72 1.69
N GLN A 141 -2.38 -12.50 0.48
CA GLN A 141 -1.58 -11.33 0.15
C GLN A 141 -1.98 -10.80 -1.22
N VAL A 142 -2.21 -9.49 -1.32
CA VAL A 142 -2.54 -8.82 -2.57
C VAL A 142 -1.63 -7.62 -2.77
N ASP A 143 -0.81 -7.67 -3.80
CA ASP A 143 0.18 -6.66 -4.11
C ASP A 143 -0.34 -5.65 -5.14
N TYR A 144 -0.20 -4.38 -4.80
CA TYR A 144 -0.56 -3.21 -5.59
C TYR A 144 0.67 -2.38 -5.89
N TRP A 145 0.86 -2.01 -7.15
CA TRP A 145 1.95 -1.13 -7.58
C TRP A 145 1.59 -0.41 -8.88
N ASP A 146 2.41 0.57 -9.27
CA ASP A 146 2.18 1.36 -10.49
C ASP A 146 2.83 0.68 -11.71
N GLY A 147 2.02 -0.02 -12.52
CA GLY A 147 2.44 -0.70 -13.74
C GLY A 147 3.10 0.21 -14.78
N ARG A 148 2.78 1.51 -14.77
CA ARG A 148 3.27 2.46 -15.77
C ARG A 148 4.79 2.66 -15.72
N ARG A 149 5.43 2.28 -14.60
CA ARG A 149 6.87 2.47 -14.36
C ARG A 149 7.68 1.20 -14.51
N SER A 150 7.06 0.07 -14.88
CA SER A 150 7.76 -1.20 -14.98
C SER A 150 7.57 -1.88 -16.32
N PRO A 151 8.65 -2.38 -16.96
CA PRO A 151 8.52 -3.25 -18.11
C PRO A 151 7.78 -4.55 -17.79
N LEU A 152 7.72 -4.97 -16.51
CA LEU A 152 6.96 -6.16 -16.11
C LEU A 152 5.46 -6.04 -16.41
N ALA A 153 4.90 -4.83 -16.45
CA ALA A 153 3.49 -4.67 -16.82
C ALA A 153 3.18 -5.22 -18.23
N ALA A 154 4.18 -5.35 -19.11
CA ALA A 154 4.03 -5.98 -20.42
C ALA A 154 3.83 -7.51 -20.35
N THR A 155 4.15 -8.16 -19.23
CA THR A 155 3.94 -9.61 -19.01
C THR A 155 2.60 -9.92 -18.35
N ARG A 156 1.73 -8.91 -18.18
CA ARG A 156 0.41 -9.05 -17.60
C ARG A 156 -0.41 -10.14 -18.30
N ALA A 157 -1.12 -10.94 -17.51
CA ALA A 157 -2.08 -11.92 -18.00
C ALA A 157 -3.18 -11.24 -18.86
N PRO A 158 -3.67 -11.90 -19.92
CA PRO A 158 -4.82 -11.41 -20.67
C PRO A 158 -5.99 -11.07 -19.74
N GLY A 159 -6.77 -10.03 -20.05
CA GLY A 159 -7.87 -9.57 -19.19
C GLY A 159 -8.92 -10.65 -18.86
N SER A 160 -9.08 -11.66 -19.73
CA SER A 160 -9.95 -12.83 -19.49
C SER A 160 -9.41 -13.82 -18.44
N GLN A 161 -8.11 -13.74 -18.13
CA GLN A 161 -7.43 -14.56 -17.12
C GLN A 161 -7.13 -13.77 -15.85
N HIS A 162 -7.35 -12.46 -15.86
CA HIS A 162 -7.14 -11.62 -14.69
C HIS A 162 -8.15 -12.01 -13.59
N PRO A 163 -7.70 -12.23 -12.34
CA PRO A 163 -8.60 -12.58 -11.25
C PRO A 163 -9.64 -11.49 -11.03
N THR A 164 -10.87 -11.91 -10.73
CA THR A 164 -12.00 -11.01 -10.39
C THR A 164 -12.26 -10.96 -8.88
N ASP A 165 -11.99 -12.07 -8.18
CA ASP A 165 -11.91 -12.20 -6.73
C ASP A 165 -10.43 -12.25 -6.34
N PHE A 166 -10.02 -11.48 -5.33
CA PHE A 166 -8.66 -11.48 -4.81
C PHE A 166 -8.55 -12.31 -3.52
N GLY A 167 -9.51 -13.20 -3.27
CA GLY A 167 -9.55 -14.09 -2.10
C GLY A 167 -10.20 -13.45 -0.86
N GLU A 168 -10.68 -12.21 -0.96
CA GLU A 168 -11.36 -11.51 0.14
C GLU A 168 -12.59 -12.27 0.64
N SER A 169 -13.26 -12.98 -0.27
CA SER A 169 -14.48 -13.74 0.03
C SER A 169 -14.24 -14.85 1.07
N ALA A 170 -13.08 -15.52 1.00
CA ALA A 170 -12.72 -16.59 1.94
C ALA A 170 -12.34 -16.03 3.32
N VAL A 171 -11.67 -14.88 3.36
CA VAL A 171 -11.24 -14.24 4.61
C VAL A 171 -12.41 -13.56 5.34
N GLN A 172 -13.28 -12.85 4.62
CA GLN A 172 -14.42 -12.11 5.20
C GLN A 172 -15.43 -13.02 5.90
N GLN A 173 -15.57 -14.27 5.44
CA GLN A 173 -16.41 -15.26 6.12
C GLN A 173 -15.82 -15.67 7.48
N ALA A 174 -14.49 -15.63 7.62
CA ALA A 174 -13.80 -16.04 8.83
C ALA A 174 -13.64 -14.90 9.84
N ARG A 175 -13.56 -13.64 9.37
CA ARG A 175 -13.17 -12.49 10.23
C ARG A 175 -13.86 -11.19 9.85
N SER A 176 -14.22 -10.42 10.88
CA SER A 176 -14.68 -9.05 10.73
C SER A 176 -13.55 -8.08 11.08
N PRO A 177 -13.28 -7.05 10.24
CA PRO A 177 -12.33 -6.01 10.59
C PRO A 177 -12.70 -5.34 11.92
N ASN A 178 -11.71 -4.82 12.64
CA ASN A 178 -11.94 -4.08 13.87
C ASN A 178 -12.93 -2.90 13.64
N ALA A 179 -13.79 -2.64 14.64
CA ALA A 179 -14.84 -1.63 14.54
C ALA A 179 -14.35 -0.20 14.28
N VAL A 180 -13.17 0.18 14.80
CA VAL A 180 -12.55 1.49 14.55
C VAL A 180 -12.16 1.62 13.09
N LEU A 181 -11.41 0.64 12.56
CA LEU A 181 -11.01 0.60 11.16
C LEU A 181 -12.25 0.64 10.26
N GLN A 182 -13.23 -0.22 10.53
CA GLN A 182 -14.47 -0.28 9.77
C GLN A 182 -15.23 1.06 9.78
N GLY A 183 -15.28 1.73 10.92
CA GLY A 183 -15.92 3.03 11.08
C GLY A 183 -15.25 4.14 10.26
N VAL A 184 -13.92 4.22 10.31
CA VAL A 184 -13.15 5.21 9.55
C VAL A 184 -13.24 4.94 8.06
N VAL A 185 -12.98 3.70 7.62
CA VAL A 185 -13.04 3.30 6.20
C VAL A 185 -14.40 3.62 5.62
N LYS A 186 -15.49 3.19 6.27
CA LYS A 186 -16.85 3.41 5.74
C LYS A 186 -17.19 4.89 5.62
N LYS A 187 -16.81 5.72 6.60
CA LYS A 187 -17.06 7.18 6.56
C LYS A 187 -16.24 7.86 5.47
N LEU A 188 -14.95 7.57 5.41
CA LEU A 188 -14.03 8.17 4.44
C LEU A 188 -14.45 7.79 3.02
N HIS A 189 -14.65 6.50 2.77
CA HIS A 189 -15.08 6.03 1.46
C HIS A 189 -16.47 6.53 1.08
N ALA A 190 -17.43 6.60 2.01
CA ALA A 190 -18.75 7.16 1.72
C ALA A 190 -18.69 8.65 1.31
N ALA A 191 -17.75 9.41 1.87
CA ALA A 191 -17.52 10.79 1.47
C ALA A 191 -16.86 10.87 0.08
N LEU A 192 -15.77 10.12 -0.16
CA LEU A 192 -15.05 10.08 -1.44
C LEU A 192 -15.94 9.59 -2.60
N SER A 193 -16.68 8.50 -2.41
CA SER A 193 -17.59 7.94 -3.42
C SER A 193 -18.73 8.88 -3.82
N LYS A 194 -19.03 9.90 -2.99
CA LYS A 194 -20.03 10.95 -3.26
C LYS A 194 -19.42 12.29 -3.67
N GLY A 195 -18.10 12.41 -3.69
CA GLY A 195 -17.42 13.69 -3.94
C GLY A 195 -17.61 14.72 -2.80
N ASP A 196 -17.97 14.27 -1.60
CA ASP A 196 -18.18 15.13 -0.43
C ASP A 196 -16.84 15.44 0.26
N SER A 197 -16.12 16.40 -0.31
CA SER A 197 -14.79 16.81 0.17
C SER A 197 -14.80 17.30 1.63
N SER A 198 -15.83 18.04 2.04
CA SER A 198 -15.95 18.53 3.43
C SER A 198 -16.19 17.38 4.41
N ALA A 199 -17.05 16.40 4.08
CA ALA A 199 -17.26 15.22 4.90
C ALA A 199 -16.03 14.30 4.97
N ALA A 200 -15.22 14.24 3.91
CA ALA A 200 -13.94 13.54 3.95
C ALA A 200 -12.94 14.28 4.86
N ALA A 201 -12.81 15.61 4.68
CA ALA A 201 -11.84 16.44 5.37
C ALA A 201 -11.99 16.41 6.90
N VAL A 202 -13.21 16.36 7.43
CA VAL A 202 -13.45 16.30 8.89
C VAL A 202 -12.87 15.04 9.57
N LEU A 203 -12.54 13.99 8.81
CA LEU A 203 -11.91 12.77 9.34
C LEU A 203 -10.39 12.94 9.55
N PHE A 204 -9.79 13.97 8.97
CA PHE A 204 -8.35 14.21 9.04
C PHE A 204 -7.97 15.06 10.27
N SER A 205 -6.80 14.80 10.83
CA SER A 205 -6.16 15.74 11.77
C SER A 205 -5.78 17.03 11.06
N VAL A 206 -5.59 18.12 11.82
CA VAL A 206 -5.28 19.43 11.23
C VAL A 206 -4.03 19.42 10.34
N ASP A 207 -3.00 18.66 10.74
CA ASP A 207 -1.72 18.54 10.02
C ASP A 207 -1.59 17.24 9.23
N ALA A 208 -2.72 16.63 8.84
CA ALA A 208 -2.68 15.37 8.12
C ALA A 208 -1.99 15.49 6.75
N VAL A 209 -1.39 14.40 6.29
CA VAL A 209 -0.76 14.30 4.97
C VAL A 209 -1.59 13.38 4.08
N TRP A 210 -1.91 13.87 2.88
CA TRP A 210 -2.48 13.08 1.80
C TRP A 210 -1.42 12.78 0.75
N GLU A 211 -1.23 11.51 0.45
CA GLU A 211 -0.32 11.05 -0.59
C GLU A 211 -1.03 10.17 -1.62
N ASP A 212 -0.76 10.38 -2.90
CA ASP A 212 -1.07 9.42 -3.96
C ASP A 212 0.26 9.12 -4.69
N ARG A 213 0.81 7.92 -4.50
CA ARG A 213 2.14 7.57 -5.05
C ARG A 213 2.13 7.43 -6.56
N THR A 214 1.01 6.97 -7.09
CA THR A 214 0.85 6.73 -8.52
C THR A 214 0.96 8.06 -9.28
N THR A 215 0.28 9.10 -8.79
CA THR A 215 0.34 10.48 -9.32
C THR A 215 1.49 11.32 -8.78
N ARG A 216 2.20 10.86 -7.74
CA ARG A 216 3.23 11.61 -6.99
C ARG A 216 2.70 12.90 -6.36
N THR A 217 1.45 12.86 -5.90
CA THR A 217 0.81 13.99 -5.25
C THR A 217 1.02 13.90 -3.75
N LEU A 218 1.44 15.00 -3.12
CA LEU A 218 1.50 15.16 -1.67
C LEU A 218 0.83 16.47 -1.28
N ILE A 219 -0.17 16.41 -0.41
CA ILE A 219 -0.94 17.57 0.09
C ILE A 219 -0.89 17.56 1.62
N GLU A 220 -0.50 18.68 2.22
CA GLU A 220 -0.31 18.81 3.66
C GLU A 220 -1.36 19.73 4.28
N GLY A 221 -1.96 19.26 5.37
CA GLY A 221 -2.94 19.99 6.16
C GLY A 221 -4.37 19.79 5.69
N ARG A 222 -5.28 19.60 6.65
CA ARG A 222 -6.70 19.34 6.41
C ARG A 222 -7.37 20.34 5.46
N PRO A 223 -7.17 21.67 5.59
CA PRO A 223 -7.80 22.62 4.67
C PRO A 223 -7.32 22.46 3.21
N ALA A 224 -6.05 22.11 3.00
CA ALA A 224 -5.52 21.87 1.66
C ALA A 224 -6.05 20.55 1.08
N ILE A 225 -6.14 19.51 1.91
CA ILE A 225 -6.77 18.23 1.55
C ILE A 225 -8.23 18.43 1.11
N GLU A 226 -9.01 19.21 1.86
CA GLU A 226 -10.40 19.52 1.50
C GLU A 226 -10.48 20.18 0.11
N ARG A 227 -9.70 21.25 -0.11
CA ARG A 227 -9.67 21.95 -1.41
C ARG A 227 -9.20 21.05 -2.55
N TYR A 228 -8.20 20.20 -2.30
CA TYR A 228 -7.73 19.22 -3.28
C TYR A 228 -8.85 18.24 -3.64
N LEU A 229 -9.50 17.63 -2.66
CA LEU A 229 -10.59 16.69 -2.89
C LEU A 229 -11.77 17.34 -3.62
N ALA A 230 -12.11 18.59 -3.31
CA ALA A 230 -13.15 19.34 -4.01
C ALA A 230 -12.89 19.47 -5.52
N ARG A 231 -11.62 19.47 -5.95
CA ARG A 231 -11.22 19.51 -7.37
C ARG A 231 -11.01 18.12 -7.95
N ALA A 232 -10.39 17.22 -7.19
CA ALA A 232 -9.83 15.97 -7.72
C ALA A 232 -10.79 14.78 -7.65
N CYS A 233 -11.76 14.77 -6.73
CA CYS A 233 -12.50 13.55 -6.39
C CYS A 233 -13.29 12.92 -7.55
N SER A 234 -13.68 13.70 -8.57
CA SER A 234 -14.32 13.18 -9.79
C SER A 234 -13.36 12.43 -10.72
N ASN A 235 -12.06 12.66 -10.60
CA ASN A 235 -11.04 12.10 -11.48
C ASN A 235 -10.23 10.98 -10.80
N LEU A 236 -10.23 10.95 -9.46
CA LEU A 236 -9.53 9.93 -8.68
C LEU A 236 -10.19 8.56 -8.87
N PRO A 237 -9.42 7.47 -9.11
CA PRO A 237 -10.00 6.15 -9.34
C PRO A 237 -10.68 5.56 -8.09
N TYR A 238 -10.27 6.02 -6.91
CA TYR A 238 -10.90 5.71 -5.61
C TYR A 238 -11.88 6.80 -5.15
N GLY A 239 -12.26 7.70 -6.05
CA GLY A 239 -13.22 8.78 -5.82
C GLY A 239 -14.65 8.35 -6.14
N ILE A 240 -15.37 9.20 -6.89
CA ILE A 240 -16.80 9.02 -7.19
C ILE A 240 -17.08 7.66 -7.83
N GLY A 241 -18.10 6.96 -7.30
CA GLY A 241 -18.56 5.68 -7.84
C GLY A 241 -17.68 4.48 -7.54
N SER A 242 -16.56 4.66 -6.83
CA SER A 242 -15.76 3.54 -6.32
C SER A 242 -16.50 2.76 -5.23
N THR A 243 -16.06 1.52 -4.99
CA THR A 243 -16.60 0.64 -3.93
C THR A 243 -15.46 0.02 -3.11
N ILE A 244 -15.71 -0.27 -1.84
CA ILE A 244 -14.77 -1.03 -1.01
C ILE A 244 -14.84 -2.51 -1.40
N ARG A 245 -13.68 -3.14 -1.56
CA ARG A 245 -13.51 -4.58 -1.74
C ARG A 245 -13.23 -5.28 -0.41
N HIS A 246 -12.16 -4.87 0.26
CA HIS A 246 -11.65 -5.54 1.47
C HIS A 246 -10.95 -4.54 2.39
N MET A 247 -10.85 -4.85 3.68
CA MET A 247 -10.19 -3.99 4.68
C MET A 247 -9.19 -4.81 5.49
N VAL A 248 -8.02 -4.25 5.73
CA VAL A 248 -6.93 -4.87 6.51
C VAL A 248 -6.33 -3.85 7.48
N GLY A 249 -5.76 -4.33 8.58
CA GLY A 249 -5.15 -3.53 9.64
C GLY A 249 -5.91 -3.59 10.97
N GLY A 250 -5.60 -2.65 11.85
CA GLY A 250 -6.04 -2.66 13.25
C GLY A 250 -6.51 -1.31 13.77
N VAL A 251 -6.50 -1.16 15.10
CA VAL A 251 -7.05 0.03 15.78
C VAL A 251 -6.24 1.32 15.53
N GLN A 252 -4.98 1.20 15.15
CA GLN A 252 -4.09 2.34 14.90
C GLN A 252 -4.08 2.76 13.41
N GLY A 253 -4.80 2.05 12.55
CA GLY A 253 -4.78 2.29 11.10
C GLY A 253 -4.76 0.99 10.33
N GLY A 254 -4.66 1.12 9.01
CA GLY A 254 -4.74 -0.01 8.10
C GLY A 254 -4.96 0.48 6.69
N GLY A 255 -5.80 -0.20 5.95
CA GLY A 255 -6.18 0.21 4.62
C GLY A 255 -7.39 -0.55 4.10
N TYR A 256 -7.81 -0.16 2.91
CA TYR A 256 -8.84 -0.86 2.18
C TYR A 256 -8.48 -0.95 0.70
N GLU A 257 -8.79 -2.11 0.15
CA GLU A 257 -8.80 -2.37 -1.28
C GLU A 257 -10.10 -1.83 -1.86
N TRP A 258 -10.04 -1.30 -3.07
CA TRP A 258 -11.21 -0.72 -3.72
C TRP A 258 -11.32 -1.13 -5.19
N VAL A 259 -12.54 -1.01 -5.70
CA VAL A 259 -12.86 -1.10 -7.13
C VAL A 259 -13.29 0.27 -7.62
N GLY A 260 -12.63 0.78 -8.65
CA GLY A 260 -12.96 2.06 -9.26
C GLY A 260 -14.31 2.04 -9.98
N GLY A 261 -14.91 3.22 -10.15
CA GLY A 261 -16.14 3.37 -10.93
C GLY A 261 -15.96 3.02 -12.42
N PRO A 262 -17.05 2.94 -13.21
CA PRO A 262 -16.99 2.54 -14.62
C PRO A 262 -16.04 3.35 -15.49
N ASP A 263 -15.91 4.65 -15.21
CA ASP A 263 -15.07 5.60 -15.96
C ASP A 263 -13.73 5.89 -15.27
N ALA A 264 -13.40 5.15 -14.20
CA ALA A 264 -12.18 5.38 -13.44
C ALA A 264 -10.92 5.04 -14.28
N PRO A 265 -9.82 5.81 -14.13
CA PRO A 265 -8.57 5.54 -14.87
C PRO A 265 -7.87 4.24 -14.44
N ALA A 266 -8.29 3.64 -13.33
CA ALA A 266 -7.88 2.32 -12.89
C ALA A 266 -9.01 1.58 -12.18
N ARG A 267 -9.06 0.27 -12.38
CA ARG A 267 -10.11 -0.58 -11.84
C ARG A 267 -9.89 -0.98 -10.39
N HIS A 268 -8.64 -1.12 -9.96
CA HIS A 268 -8.28 -1.62 -8.64
C HIS A 268 -7.15 -0.80 -8.04
N GLY A 269 -7.13 -0.75 -6.72
CA GLY A 269 -6.03 -0.20 -5.96
C GLY A 269 -6.27 -0.35 -4.47
N MET A 270 -5.37 0.27 -3.72
CA MET A 270 -5.38 0.23 -2.27
C MET A 270 -5.18 1.63 -1.71
N THR A 271 -5.88 1.92 -0.62
CA THR A 271 -5.69 3.12 0.17
C THR A 271 -5.38 2.72 1.60
N ALA A 272 -4.24 3.17 2.13
CA ALA A 272 -3.83 2.93 3.50
C ALA A 272 -3.78 4.23 4.29
N PHE A 273 -3.96 4.15 5.61
CA PHE A 273 -3.93 5.31 6.48
C PHE A 273 -3.47 4.96 7.90
N LYS A 274 -3.00 5.99 8.59
CA LYS A 274 -2.66 5.96 10.01
C LYS A 274 -3.62 6.81 10.81
N LEU A 275 -3.92 6.38 12.04
CA LEU A 275 -4.81 7.07 12.96
C LEU A 275 -4.05 7.57 14.18
N ASN A 276 -4.38 8.77 14.65
CA ASN A 276 -3.97 9.21 15.98
C ASN A 276 -4.87 8.61 17.09
N GLU A 277 -4.56 8.94 18.34
CA GLU A 277 -5.34 8.51 19.52
C GLU A 277 -6.82 8.97 19.49
N SER A 278 -7.11 10.05 18.76
CA SER A 278 -8.47 10.55 18.53
C SER A 278 -9.16 9.90 17.33
N GLN A 279 -8.58 8.85 16.74
CA GLN A 279 -9.06 8.15 15.55
C GLN A 279 -9.19 9.04 14.31
N GLN A 280 -8.42 10.12 14.24
CA GLN A 280 -8.33 10.97 13.06
C GLN A 280 -7.21 10.48 12.15
N VAL A 281 -7.42 10.60 10.84
CA VAL A 281 -6.41 10.26 9.84
C VAL A 281 -5.28 11.29 9.88
N ILE A 282 -4.06 10.84 10.18
CA ILE A 282 -2.85 11.69 10.17
C ILE A 282 -2.02 11.53 8.89
N PHE A 283 -2.19 10.41 8.21
CA PHE A 283 -1.51 10.08 6.97
C PHE A 283 -2.43 9.18 6.16
N ILE A 284 -2.55 9.43 4.86
CA ILE A 284 -3.22 8.56 3.91
C ILE A 284 -2.37 8.42 2.66
N ASN A 285 -2.37 7.22 2.08
CA ASN A 285 -1.62 6.90 0.87
C ASN A 285 -2.43 5.99 -0.04
N SER A 286 -2.60 6.41 -1.29
CA SER A 286 -3.22 5.59 -2.33
C SER A 286 -2.20 5.11 -3.35
N VAL A 287 -2.34 3.84 -3.76
CA VAL A 287 -1.56 3.20 -4.82
C VAL A 287 -2.48 2.40 -5.73
N TRP A 288 -2.26 2.53 -7.02
CA TRP A 288 -3.05 1.90 -8.08
C TRP A 288 -2.24 1.81 -9.37
N ASP A 289 -2.69 0.94 -10.28
CA ASP A 289 -2.01 0.68 -11.54
C ASP A 289 -2.37 1.72 -12.61
N ALA A 290 -1.47 2.68 -12.86
CA ALA A 290 -1.66 3.68 -13.90
C ALA A 290 -1.30 3.22 -15.31
N SER A 291 -0.90 1.97 -15.52
CA SER A 291 -0.70 1.44 -16.88
C SER A 291 -2.00 1.38 -17.69
N TYR A 292 -3.16 1.35 -17.03
CA TYR A 292 -4.47 1.47 -17.66
C TYR A 292 -4.89 2.93 -17.94
N ALA A 293 -4.23 3.90 -17.30
CA ALA A 293 -4.56 5.30 -17.43
C ALA A 293 -3.89 5.94 -18.66
N SER A 294 -4.66 6.73 -19.41
CA SER A 294 -4.11 7.54 -20.49
C SER A 294 -3.18 8.64 -19.96
N ASP A 295 -2.22 9.08 -20.78
CA ASP A 295 -1.32 10.19 -20.46
C ASP A 295 -2.09 11.47 -20.13
N LYS A 296 -3.20 11.71 -20.85
CA LYS A 296 -4.11 12.83 -20.58
C LYS A 296 -4.71 12.73 -19.18
N ALA A 297 -5.22 11.57 -18.79
CA ALA A 297 -5.79 11.36 -17.45
C ALA A 297 -4.73 11.56 -16.36
N MET A 298 -3.51 11.06 -16.56
CA MET A 298 -2.40 11.27 -15.62
C MET A 298 -2.01 12.74 -15.50
N MET A 299 -1.95 13.47 -16.62
CA MET A 299 -1.65 14.90 -16.62
C MET A 299 -2.76 15.71 -15.94
N GLU A 300 -4.03 15.38 -16.20
CA GLU A 300 -5.18 16.01 -15.52
C GLU A 300 -5.11 15.80 -14.00
N LEU A 301 -4.85 14.57 -13.55
CA LEU A 301 -4.69 14.26 -12.12
C LEU A 301 -3.54 15.05 -11.48
N ALA A 302 -2.39 15.16 -12.15
CA ALA A 302 -1.26 15.93 -11.66
C ALA A 302 -1.58 17.43 -11.57
N LEU A 303 -2.31 17.98 -12.55
CA LEU A 303 -2.71 19.39 -12.53
C LEU A 303 -3.70 19.72 -11.40
N LEU A 304 -4.57 18.77 -11.01
CA LEU A 304 -5.54 18.97 -9.93
C LEU A 304 -4.87 19.15 -8.55
N ALA A 305 -3.62 18.71 -8.39
CA ALA A 305 -2.82 18.92 -7.20
C ALA A 305 -2.39 20.39 -6.99
N ILE A 306 -2.32 21.20 -8.06
CA ILE A 306 -1.88 22.59 -7.98
C ILE A 306 -3.03 23.46 -7.44
N GLU A 307 -2.75 24.32 -6.45
CA GLU A 307 -3.71 25.34 -6.01
C GLU A 307 -3.78 26.47 -7.06
N PRO A 308 -4.99 26.84 -7.52
CA PRO A 308 -5.18 27.96 -8.44
C PRO A 308 -4.96 29.33 -7.78
#